data_AF-A0A1Q7UCG7-F1
#
_entry.id   AF-A0A1Q7UCG7-F1
#
_cell.length_a   1.000
_cell.length_b   1.000
_cell.length_c   1.000
_cell.angle_alpha   90.00
_cell.angle_beta   90.00
_cell.angle_gamma   90.00
#
_symmetry.space_group_name_H-M   'P 1'
#
loop_
_entity.id
_entity.type
_entity.pdbx_description
1 polymer ?
#
loop_
_entity_poly.entity_id
_entity_poly.type
_entity_poly.pdbx_seq_one_letter_code
_entity_poly.pdbx_strand_id
1 'polypeptide(L)'
;MLKLNPTVRAIQEWRVWQLLYADGFAPRGSQCGTCGALFAEEKNSCDYCGQAVHGVSDFVERAAARVLDMEGKVEQVRGPAAERLQKVGSIGALLRY
;
A
#
# COMPACT_ATOMS: atom_id res chain seq x y z
N MET A 1 2.43 -5.44 -10.83
CA MET A 1 1.08 -4.87 -10.65
C MET A 1 1.20 -3.37 -10.38
N LEU A 2 0.27 -2.54 -10.87
CA LEU A 2 0.31 -1.07 -10.74
C LEU A 2 -1.03 -0.53 -10.24
N LYS A 3 -1.03 0.67 -9.64
CA LYS A 3 -2.15 1.38 -8.95
C LYS A 3 -2.37 0.98 -7.49
N LEU A 4 -2.99 1.87 -6.73
CA LEU A 4 -3.17 1.76 -5.27
C LEU A 4 -4.06 0.57 -4.85
N ASN A 5 -5.33 0.53 -5.25
CA ASN A 5 -6.27 -0.54 -4.89
C ASN A 5 -5.73 -1.95 -5.14
N PRO A 6 -5.24 -2.29 -6.35
CA PRO A 6 -4.69 -3.62 -6.58
C PRO A 6 -3.43 -3.87 -5.75
N THR A 7 -2.54 -2.89 -5.60
CA THR A 7 -1.34 -3.04 -4.74
C THR A 7 -1.71 -3.34 -3.29
N VAL A 8 -2.65 -2.60 -2.71
CA VAL A 8 -3.12 -2.80 -1.34
C VAL A 8 -3.73 -4.20 -1.18
N ARG A 9 -4.54 -4.64 -2.14
CA ARG A 9 -5.07 -6.01 -2.14
C ARG A 9 -3.95 -7.05 -2.17
N ALA A 10 -2.92 -6.89 -3.00
CA ALA A 10 -1.79 -7.81 -3.04
C ALA A 10 -0.98 -7.84 -1.74
N ILE A 11 -0.87 -6.71 -1.03
CA ILE A 11 -0.27 -6.66 0.31
C ILE A 11 -1.07 -7.53 1.29
N GLN A 12 -2.40 -7.41 1.26
CA GLN A 12 -3.28 -8.19 2.12
C GLN A 12 -3.25 -9.69 1.81
N GLU A 13 -3.05 -10.04 0.54
CA GLU A 13 -2.90 -11.43 0.07
C GLU A 13 -1.49 -12.01 0.34
N TRP A 14 -0.56 -11.26 0.96
CA TRP A 14 0.83 -11.69 1.19
C TRP A 14 1.61 -12.04 -0.09
N ARG A 15 1.26 -11.38 -1.19
CA ARG A 15 1.81 -11.66 -2.52
C ARG A 15 2.94 -10.73 -2.92
N VAL A 16 3.14 -9.63 -2.20
CA VAL A 16 4.13 -8.62 -2.57
C VAL A 16 5.54 -9.08 -2.21
N TRP A 17 6.41 -9.13 -3.22
CA TRP A 17 7.84 -9.30 -3.05
C TRP A 17 8.55 -7.96 -2.90
N GLN A 18 8.19 -6.99 -3.75
CA GLN A 18 8.76 -5.65 -3.71
C GLN A 18 7.68 -4.60 -3.96
N LEU A 19 7.53 -3.65 -3.04
CA LEU A 19 6.68 -2.47 -3.18
C LEU A 19 7.49 -1.33 -3.80
N LEU A 20 6.92 -0.67 -4.81
CA LEU A 20 7.50 0.53 -5.42
C LEU A 20 6.50 1.68 -5.32
N TYR A 21 6.94 2.84 -4.88
CA TYR A 21 6.13 4.06 -4.88
C TYR A 21 6.95 5.27 -5.30
N ALA A 22 6.30 6.23 -5.95
CA ALA A 22 6.94 7.45 -6.40
C ALA A 22 7.19 8.39 -5.22
N ASP A 23 8.31 9.09 -5.24
CA ASP A 23 8.58 10.18 -4.32
C ASP A 23 7.46 11.23 -4.34
N GLY A 24 7.08 11.73 -3.15
CA GLY A 24 5.95 12.64 -2.97
C GLY A 24 4.56 12.01 -3.06
N PHE A 25 4.44 10.68 -3.28
CA PHE A 25 3.16 10.01 -3.30
C PHE A 25 2.63 9.78 -1.88
N ALA A 26 1.63 10.58 -1.47
CA ALA A 26 0.98 10.51 -0.16
C ALA A 26 -0.54 10.32 -0.31
N PRO A 27 -1.01 9.13 -0.74
CA PRO A 27 -2.44 8.83 -0.78
C PRO A 27 -3.02 8.81 0.63
N ARG A 28 -4.27 9.22 0.75
CA ARG A 28 -5.08 8.89 1.93
C ARG A 28 -5.54 7.45 1.83
N GLY A 29 -5.76 6.84 2.98
CA GLY A 29 -6.39 5.54 3.08
C GLY A 29 -6.86 5.31 4.49
N SER A 30 -7.17 4.07 4.82
CA SER A 30 -7.64 3.71 6.14
C SER A 30 -7.01 2.42 6.64
N GLN A 31 -6.89 2.30 7.96
CA GLN A 31 -6.32 1.14 8.63
C GLN A 31 -7.26 0.63 9.73
N CYS A 32 -7.40 -0.68 9.83
CA CYS A 32 -8.04 -1.31 10.97
C CYS A 32 -7.13 -1.24 12.20
N GLY A 33 -7.64 -0.66 13.29
CA GLY A 33 -6.89 -0.56 14.55
C GLY A 33 -6.66 -1.88 15.27
N THR A 34 -7.33 -2.96 14.86
CA THR A 34 -7.23 -4.28 15.52
C THR A 34 -6.34 -5.25 14.75
N CYS A 35 -6.63 -5.51 13.47
CA CYS A 35 -5.86 -6.47 12.67
C CYS A 35 -4.80 -5.82 11.76
N GLY A 36 -4.73 -4.49 11.72
CA GLY A 36 -3.77 -3.75 10.90
C GLY A 36 -4.07 -3.78 9.39
N ALA A 37 -5.23 -4.31 8.97
CA ALA A 37 -5.64 -4.33 7.57
C ALA A 37 -5.69 -2.90 6.98
N LEU A 38 -5.12 -2.74 5.79
CA LEU A 38 -5.08 -1.50 5.03
C LEU A 38 -6.14 -1.50 3.93
N PHE A 39 -6.74 -0.34 3.71
CA PHE A 39 -7.71 -0.08 2.65
C PHE A 39 -7.37 1.24 1.96
N ALA A 40 -7.37 1.22 0.64
CA ALA A 40 -7.09 2.40 -0.18
C ALA A 40 -8.23 3.44 -0.17
N GLU A 41 -9.42 3.04 0.28
CA GLU A 41 -10.61 3.87 0.41
C GLU A 41 -10.90 4.14 1.89
N GLU A 42 -11.61 5.22 2.19
CA GLU A 42 -12.11 5.48 3.53
C GLU A 42 -13.23 4.50 3.87
N LYS A 43 -13.05 3.72 4.92
CA LYS A 43 -14.02 2.74 5.41
C LYS A 43 -14.27 2.93 6.90
N ASN A 44 -15.48 2.59 7.32
CA ASN A 44 -15.89 2.62 8.73
C ASN A 44 -15.68 1.28 9.44
N SER A 45 -15.70 0.17 8.70
CA SER A 45 -15.58 -1.19 9.24
C SER A 45 -14.63 -2.05 8.39
N CYS A 46 -13.92 -2.95 9.05
CA CYS A 46 -12.92 -3.82 8.46
C CYS A 46 -13.55 -5.06 7.83
N ASP A 47 -13.30 -5.28 6.54
CA ASP A 47 -13.80 -6.46 5.81
C ASP A 47 -13.26 -7.80 6.35
N TYR A 48 -12.17 -7.78 7.13
CA TYR A 48 -11.50 -8.99 7.63
C TYR A 48 -11.91 -9.40 9.05
N CYS A 49 -12.16 -8.43 9.94
CA CYS A 49 -12.46 -8.70 11.35
C CYS A 49 -13.69 -7.95 11.89
N GLY A 50 -14.35 -7.14 11.06
CA GLY A 50 -15.54 -6.35 11.43
C GLY A 50 -15.29 -5.15 12.34
N GLN A 51 -14.06 -4.95 12.83
CA GLN A 51 -13.71 -3.87 13.76
C GLN A 51 -13.63 -2.50 13.08
N ALA A 52 -13.61 -1.45 13.90
CA ALA A 52 -13.50 -0.08 13.44
C ALA A 52 -12.22 0.16 12.63
N VAL A 53 -12.38 0.92 11.54
CA VAL A 53 -11.31 1.37 10.67
C VAL A 53 -11.21 2.89 10.80
N HIS A 54 -9.98 3.41 10.83
CA HIS A 54 -9.73 4.84 10.92
C HIS A 54 -8.90 5.32 9.74
N GLY A 55 -9.13 6.56 9.30
CA GLY A 55 -8.35 7.21 8.26
C GLY A 55 -6.90 7.42 8.70
N VAL A 56 -5.96 7.23 7.79
CA VAL A 56 -4.53 7.41 8.01
C VAL A 56 -3.95 8.29 6.90
N SER A 57 -3.11 9.25 7.29
CA SER A 57 -2.42 10.16 6.37
C SER A 57 -1.08 9.60 5.88
N ASP A 58 -0.50 8.68 6.66
CA ASP A 58 0.78 7.98 6.44
C ASP A 58 0.53 6.58 5.83
N PHE A 59 -0.35 6.52 4.82
CA PHE A 59 -0.81 5.24 4.28
C PHE A 59 0.32 4.45 3.61
N VAL A 60 1.24 5.13 2.92
CA VAL A 60 2.37 4.48 2.24
C VAL A 60 3.36 3.91 3.24
N GLU A 61 3.62 4.60 4.33
CA GLU A 61 4.49 4.16 5.42
C GLU A 61 3.93 2.90 6.07
N ARG A 62 2.62 2.85 6.32
CA ARG A 62 1.95 1.66 6.86
C ARG A 62 1.98 0.49 5.88
N ALA A 63 1.76 0.76 4.58
CA ALA A 63 1.89 -0.24 3.53
C ALA A 63 3.32 -0.79 3.42
N ALA A 64 4.32 0.10 3.52
CA ALA A 64 5.73 -0.26 3.51
C ALA A 64 6.10 -1.12 4.73
N ALA A 65 5.69 -0.72 5.94
CA ALA A 65 5.89 -1.50 7.15
C ALA A 65 5.31 -2.92 7.01
N ARG A 66 4.07 -3.02 6.50
CA ARG A 66 3.44 -4.31 6.25
C ARG A 66 4.24 -5.16 5.26
N VAL A 67 4.77 -4.58 4.18
CA VAL A 67 5.60 -5.33 3.22
C VAL A 67 6.91 -5.81 3.84
N LEU A 68 7.53 -5.00 4.70
CA LEU A 68 8.73 -5.39 5.44
C LEU A 68 8.45 -6.54 6.42
N ASP A 69 7.30 -6.52 7.12
CA ASP A 69 6.86 -7.61 8.01
C ASP A 69 6.66 -8.94 7.27
N MET A 70 6.38 -8.90 5.96
CA MET A 70 6.27 -10.08 5.10
C MET A 70 7.60 -10.50 4.48
N GLU A 71 8.72 -9.95 4.95
CA GLU A 71 10.06 -10.13 4.37
C GLU A 71 10.14 -9.68 2.90
N GLY A 72 9.31 -8.70 2.54
CA GLY A 72 9.35 -8.03 1.24
C GLY A 72 10.37 -6.89 1.22
N LYS A 73 10.52 -6.28 0.04
CA LYS A 73 11.36 -5.10 -0.18
C LYS A 73 10.49 -3.88 -0.42
N VAL A 74 10.99 -2.71 -0.05
CA VAL A 74 10.33 -1.44 -0.31
C VAL A 74 11.32 -0.52 -1.00
N GLU A 75 10.90 0.07 -2.12
CA GLU A 75 11.72 0.98 -2.91
C GLU A 75 10.96 2.28 -3.19
N GLN A 76 11.53 3.39 -2.72
CA GLN A 76 11.06 4.72 -3.08
C GLN A 76 11.75 5.16 -4.38
N VAL A 77 10.96 5.32 -5.45
CA VAL A 77 11.45 5.69 -6.76
C VAL A 77 11.56 7.21 -6.86
N ARG A 78 12.72 7.71 -7.28
CA ARG A 78 13.04 9.16 -7.41
C ARG A 78 13.43 9.53 -8.84
N GLY A 79 13.41 10.83 -9.14
CA GLY A 79 13.85 11.38 -10.43
C GLY A 79 12.95 10.99 -11.62
N PRO A 80 13.48 10.87 -12.84
CA PRO A 80 12.68 10.61 -14.05
C PRO A 80 11.89 9.30 -14.00
N ALA A 81 12.35 8.31 -13.23
CA ALA A 81 11.63 7.07 -13.01
C ALA A 81 10.36 7.28 -12.17
N ALA A 82 10.39 8.20 -11.20
CA ALA A 82 9.23 8.55 -10.39
C ALA A 82 8.13 9.19 -11.24
N GLU A 83 8.50 10.10 -12.16
CA GLU A 83 7.54 10.73 -13.09
C GLU A 83 6.83 9.69 -13.98
N ARG A 84 7.57 8.68 -14.44
CA ARG A 84 6.98 7.56 -15.20
C ARG A 84 6.03 6.74 -14.36
N LEU A 85 6.40 6.48 -13.10
CA LEU A 85 5.55 5.74 -12.15
C LEU A 85 4.28 6.54 -11.79
N GLN A 86 4.38 7.85 -11.64
CA GLN A 86 3.24 8.73 -11.39
C GLN A 86 2.19 8.65 -12.50
N LYS A 87 2.62 8.60 -13.76
CA LYS A 87 1.71 8.46 -14.93
C LYS A 87 0.90 7.17 -14.94
N VAL A 88 1.35 6.14 -14.23
CA VAL A 88 0.68 4.82 -14.19
C VAL A 88 0.00 4.52 -12.85
N GLY A 89 -0.03 5.49 -11.93
CA GLY A 89 -0.74 5.40 -10.65
C GLY A 89 0.12 5.56 -9.40
N SER A 90 1.38 6.00 -9.55
CA SER A 90 2.31 6.39 -8.47
C SER A 90 2.75 5.30 -7.49
N ILE A 91 2.16 4.12 -7.55
CA ILE A 91 2.49 2.96 -6.72
C ILE A 91 2.29 1.66 -7.49
N GLY A 92 3.09 0.66 -7.16
CA GLY A 92 3.01 -0.67 -7.71
C GLY A 92 3.70 -1.70 -6.84
N ALA A 93 3.55 -2.96 -7.21
CA ALA A 93 4.22 -4.08 -6.55
C ALA A 93 4.68 -5.13 -7.56
N LEU A 94 5.87 -5.68 -7.33
CA LEU A 94 6.30 -6.95 -7.87
C LEU A 94 5.78 -8.06 -6.96
N LEU A 95 5.12 -9.05 -7.55
CA LEU A 95 4.51 -10.15 -6.82
C LEU A 95 5.46 -11.36 -6.81
N ARG A 96 5.36 -12.20 -5.79
CA ARG A 96 6.10 -13.47 -5.70
C ARG A 96 5.61 -14.49 -6.75
N TYR A 97 4.33 -14.41 -7.13
CA TYR A 97 3.64 -15.31 -8.06
C TYR A 97 2.39 -14.67 -8.69
#